data_AF-A0A527ICU9-F1
#
_entry.id   AF-A0A527ICU9-F1
#
_cell.length_a   1.000
_cell.length_b   1.000
_cell.length_c   1.000
_cell.angle_alpha   90.00
_cell.angle_beta   90.00
_cell.angle_gamma   90.00
#
_symmetry.space_group_name_H-M   'P 1'
#
loop_
_entity.id
_entity.type
_entity.pdbx_description
1 polymer ?
#
loop_
_entity_poly.entity_id
_entity_poly.type
_entity_poly.pdbx_seq_one_letter_code
_entity_poly.pdbx_strand_id
1 'polypeptide(L)'
;MHSIKRFIPATFVVLWATGFIGARYAMPWAEPFTFLAARFVIAAILLAVLMLVLGSKKATREEALHATGAGILMHGVYLGAVFWAIHRGMPAGFSALIVGLQPLITAVLA
;
A
#
# COMPACT_ATOMS: atom_id res chain seq x y z
N MET A 1 2.93 -26.73 -6.30
CA MET A 1 2.29 -25.48 -5.84
C MET A 1 2.72 -25.03 -4.43
N HIS A 2 3.19 -25.91 -3.53
CA HIS A 2 3.69 -25.50 -2.20
C HIS A 2 4.97 -24.64 -2.24
N SER A 3 5.89 -24.93 -3.18
CA SER A 3 7.17 -24.21 -3.30
C SER A 3 7.01 -22.71 -3.63
N ILE A 4 6.03 -22.35 -4.46
CA ILE A 4 5.84 -20.96 -4.91
C ILE A 4 5.26 -20.04 -3.82
N LYS A 5 4.41 -20.60 -2.93
CA LYS A 5 3.79 -19.85 -1.83
C LYS A 5 4.84 -19.35 -0.84
N ARG A 6 5.97 -20.04 -0.71
CA ARG A 6 7.10 -19.64 0.16
C ARG A 6 7.77 -18.34 -0.29
N PHE A 7 7.68 -18.00 -1.57
CA PHE A 7 8.29 -16.77 -2.10
C PHE A 7 7.38 -15.55 -1.98
N ILE A 8 6.07 -15.71 -1.74
CA ILE A 8 5.11 -14.60 -1.65
C ILE A 8 5.56 -13.51 -0.66
N PRO A 9 5.99 -13.83 0.59
CA PRO A 9 6.42 -12.80 1.53
C PRO A 9 7.64 -12.03 1.03
N ALA A 10 8.64 -12.71 0.46
CA ALA A 10 9.85 -12.08 -0.07
C ALA A 10 9.52 -11.16 -1.25
N THR A 11 8.70 -11.63 -2.19
CA THR A 11 8.24 -10.82 -3.32
C THR A 11 7.42 -9.62 -2.85
N PHE A 12 6.55 -9.80 -1.85
CA PHE A 12 5.79 -8.72 -1.26
C PHE A 12 6.71 -7.65 -0.66
N VAL A 13 7.73 -8.04 0.11
CA VAL A 13 8.70 -7.11 0.71
C VAL A 13 9.42 -6.30 -0.38
N VAL A 14 9.89 -6.96 -1.44
CA VAL A 14 10.58 -6.28 -2.55
C VAL A 14 9.63 -5.28 -3.24
N LEU A 15 8.44 -5.72 -3.65
CA LEU A 15 7.45 -4.86 -4.31
C LEU A 15 7.02 -3.70 -3.41
N TRP A 16 6.81 -3.96 -2.12
CA TRP A 16 6.42 -2.95 -1.15
C TRP A 16 7.51 -1.89 -0.95
N ALA A 17 8.77 -2.31 -0.80
CA ALA A 17 9.91 -1.41 -0.61
C ALA A 17 10.09 -0.42 -1.77
N THR A 18 9.77 -0.82 -3.00
CA THR A 18 9.82 0.10 -4.17
C THR A 18 8.89 1.31 -4.01
N GLY A 19 7.84 1.22 -3.20
CA GLY A 19 6.96 2.35 -2.92
C GLY A 19 7.69 3.53 -2.25
N PHE A 20 8.65 3.25 -1.37
CA PHE A 20 9.47 4.28 -0.72
C PHE A 20 10.52 4.88 -1.67
N ILE A 21 11.04 4.06 -2.59
CA ILE A 21 11.91 4.53 -3.67
C ILE A 21 11.13 5.49 -4.57
N GLY A 22 9.92 5.09 -4.99
CA GLY A 22 9.00 5.93 -5.75
C GLY A 22 8.65 7.23 -5.02
N ALA A 23 8.38 7.17 -3.71
CA ALA A 23 8.15 8.35 -2.89
C ALA A 23 9.35 9.32 -2.95
N ARG A 24 10.57 8.82 -2.68
CA ARG A 24 11.79 9.64 -2.74
C ARG A 24 11.95 10.36 -4.07
N TYR A 25 11.70 9.67 -5.18
CA TYR A 25 11.83 10.26 -6.50
C TYR A 25 10.68 11.18 -6.89
N ALA A 26 9.46 10.93 -6.41
CA ALA A 26 8.28 11.70 -6.79
C ALA A 26 8.06 12.96 -5.95
N MET A 27 8.41 12.94 -4.66
CA MET A 27 8.10 14.06 -3.74
C MET A 27 8.71 15.42 -4.12
N PRO A 28 9.86 15.52 -4.82
CA PRO A 28 10.35 16.80 -5.34
C PRO A 28 9.52 17.38 -6.49
N TRP A 29 8.70 16.57 -7.16
CA TRP A 29 8.01 16.94 -8.41
C TRP A 29 6.49 16.90 -8.31
N ALA A 30 5.94 16.26 -7.28
CA ALA A 30 4.50 16.07 -7.13
C ALA A 30 4.07 16.23 -5.68
N GLU A 31 2.88 16.81 -5.50
CA GLU A 31 2.22 16.83 -4.20
C GLU A 31 1.86 15.41 -3.76
N PRO A 32 2.04 15.08 -2.46
CA PRO A 32 1.94 13.71 -1.96
C PRO A 32 0.56 13.09 -2.18
N PHE A 33 -0.51 13.86 -1.95
CA PHE A 33 -1.88 13.35 -2.06
C PHE A 33 -2.30 13.16 -3.51
N THR A 34 -1.92 14.08 -4.40
CA THR A 34 -2.18 13.97 -5.85
C THR A 34 -1.45 12.76 -6.45
N PHE A 35 -0.18 12.56 -6.06
CA PHE A 35 0.58 11.38 -6.46
C PHE A 35 -0.07 10.08 -5.99
N LEU A 36 -0.47 10.01 -4.72
CA LEU A 36 -1.15 8.84 -4.17
C LEU A 36 -2.52 8.60 -4.82
N ALA A 37 -3.30 9.65 -5.07
CA ALA A 37 -4.59 9.55 -5.75
C ALA A 37 -4.43 8.94 -7.15
N ALA A 38 -3.49 9.46 -7.95
CA ALA A 38 -3.19 8.90 -9.26
C ALA A 38 -2.77 7.41 -9.16
N ARG A 39 -1.85 7.10 -8.23
CA ARG A 39 -1.37 5.73 -8.01
C ARG A 39 -2.51 4.76 -7.65
N PHE A 40 -3.42 5.16 -6.76
CA PHE A 40 -4.53 4.30 -6.34
C PHE A 40 -5.65 4.22 -7.36
N VAL A 41 -5.90 5.26 -8.16
CA VAL A 41 -6.82 5.18 -9.30
C VAL A 41 -6.31 4.16 -10.32
N ILE A 42 -5.01 4.21 -10.67
CA ILE A 42 -4.39 3.23 -11.57
C ILE A 42 -4.51 1.82 -10.98
N ALA A 43 -4.19 1.64 -9.70
CA ALA A 43 -4.31 0.35 -9.03
C ALA A 43 -5.77 -0.17 -9.02
N ALA A 44 -6.75 0.70 -8.77
CA ALA A 44 -8.17 0.35 -8.79
C ALA A 44 -8.62 -0.11 -10.17
N ILE A 45 -8.20 0.57 -11.25
CA ILE A 45 -8.50 0.17 -12.63
C ILE A 45 -7.88 -1.21 -12.93
N LEU A 46 -6.60 -1.41 -12.61
CA LEU A 46 -5.90 -2.67 -12.84
C LEU A 46 -6.57 -3.83 -12.10
N LEU A 47 -6.94 -3.63 -10.83
CA LEU A 47 -7.63 -4.64 -10.04
C LEU A 47 -9.06 -4.88 -10.55
N ALA A 48 -9.77 -3.85 -11.00
CA ALA A 48 -11.09 -4.00 -11.61
C ALA A 48 -11.04 -4.85 -12.88
N VAL A 49 -10.07 -4.58 -13.78
CA VAL A 49 -9.84 -5.39 -14.99
C VAL A 49 -9.51 -6.83 -14.60
N LEU A 50 -8.64 -7.04 -13.61
CA LEU A 50 -8.28 -8.38 -13.16
C LEU A 50 -9.49 -9.15 -12.59
N MET A 51 -10.36 -8.49 -11.81
CA MET A 51 -11.59 -9.10 -11.30
C MET A 51 -12.53 -9.54 -12.43
N LEU A 52 -12.64 -8.74 -13.50
CA LEU A 52 -13.45 -9.09 -14.66
C LEU A 52 -12.88 -10.30 -15.40
N VAL A 53 -11.56 -10.35 -15.60
CA VAL A 53 -10.88 -11.47 -16.28
C VAL A 53 -10.97 -12.77 -15.48
N LEU A 54 -10.87 -12.70 -14.15
CA LEU A 54 -10.90 -13.87 -13.28
C LEU A 54 -12.32 -14.34 -12.91
N GLY A 55 -13.36 -13.58 -13.26
CA GLY A 55 -14.74 -13.92 -12.91
C GLY A 55 -15.00 -13.91 -11.40
N SER A 56 -14.39 -12.97 -10.67
CA SER A 56 -14.49 -12.89 -9.20
C SER A 56 -15.93 -12.71 -8.72
N LYS A 57 -16.26 -13.35 -7.58
CA LYS A 57 -17.55 -13.15 -6.91
C LYS A 57 -17.69 -11.72 -6.39
N LYS A 58 -18.88 -11.15 -6.51
CA LYS A 58 -19.19 -9.83 -5.92
C LYS A 58 -19.15 -9.93 -4.40
N ALA A 59 -18.46 -8.99 -3.76
CA ALA A 59 -18.49 -8.85 -2.31
C ALA A 59 -19.91 -8.47 -1.84
N THR A 60 -20.28 -8.95 -0.66
CA THR A 60 -21.48 -8.50 0.04
C THR A 60 -21.31 -7.05 0.49
N ARG A 61 -22.43 -6.37 0.80
CA ARG A 61 -22.39 -4.97 1.26
C ARG A 61 -21.59 -4.81 2.55
N GLU A 62 -21.66 -5.78 3.45
CA GLU A 62 -20.92 -5.78 4.72
C GLU A 62 -19.41 -5.93 4.49
N GLU A 63 -19.00 -6.92 3.68
CA GLU A 63 -17.59 -7.09 3.31
C GLU A 63 -17.03 -5.84 2.63
N ALA A 64 -17.81 -5.22 1.74
CA ALA A 64 -17.42 -3.99 1.06
C ALA A 64 -17.23 -2.82 2.05
N LEU A 65 -18.10 -2.68 3.05
CA LEU A 65 -17.98 -1.64 4.08
C LEU A 65 -16.74 -1.85 4.97
N HIS A 66 -16.51 -3.07 5.45
CA HIS A 66 -15.32 -3.40 6.24
C HIS A 66 -14.03 -3.18 5.43
N ALA A 67 -14.00 -3.65 4.17
CA ALA A 67 -12.86 -3.46 3.28
C ALA A 67 -12.62 -1.97 2.97
N THR A 68 -13.69 -1.18 2.80
CA THR A 68 -13.58 0.27 2.59
C THR A 68 -12.99 0.95 3.82
N GLY A 69 -13.46 0.62 5.02
CA GLY A 69 -12.91 1.15 6.27
C GLY A 69 -11.43 0.83 6.44
N ALA A 70 -11.06 -0.44 6.26
CA ALA A 70 -9.65 -0.86 6.29
C ALA A 70 -8.81 -0.15 5.22
N GLY A 71 -9.34 -0.04 4.00
CA GLY A 71 -8.69 0.64 2.88
C GLY A 71 -8.45 2.13 3.15
N ILE A 72 -9.41 2.84 3.74
CA ILE A 72 -9.25 4.24 4.13
C ILE A 72 -8.12 4.40 5.15
N LEU A 73 -8.08 3.53 6.16
CA LEU A 73 -7.05 3.59 7.20
C LEU A 73 -5.66 3.27 6.63
N MET A 74 -5.54 2.21 5.82
CA MET A 74 -4.27 1.75 5.27
C MET A 74 -3.76 2.64 4.13
N HIS A 75 -4.60 2.96 3.15
CA HIS A 75 -4.16 3.64 1.93
C HIS A 75 -4.39 5.16 1.98
N GLY A 76 -5.41 5.61 2.69
CA GLY A 76 -5.67 7.04 2.90
C GLY A 76 -4.83 7.60 4.04
N VAL A 77 -5.15 7.23 5.27
CA VAL A 77 -4.56 7.82 6.48
C VAL A 77 -3.09 7.44 6.61
N TYR A 78 -2.78 6.15 6.65
CA TYR A 78 -1.43 5.66 6.91
C TYR A 78 -0.44 6.05 5.80
N LEU A 79 -0.70 5.66 4.54
CA LEU A 79 0.19 6.01 3.43
C LEU A 79 0.20 7.51 3.12
N GLY A 80 -0.94 8.19 3.28
CA GLY A 80 -1.02 9.66 3.15
C GLY A 80 -0.10 10.37 4.13
N ALA A 81 -0.15 10.00 5.42
CA ALA A 81 0.72 10.58 6.45
C ALA A 81 2.21 10.31 6.17
N VAL A 82 2.56 9.10 5.72
CA VAL A 82 3.94 8.73 5.36
C VAL A 82 4.45 9.58 4.20
N PHE A 83 3.71 9.67 3.09
CA PHE A 83 4.12 10.45 1.91
C PHE A 83 4.17 11.94 2.22
N TRP A 84 3.23 12.44 3.02
CA TRP A 84 3.27 13.81 3.51
C TRP A 84 4.52 14.10 4.34
N ALA A 85 4.89 13.21 5.27
CA ALA A 85 6.11 13.37 6.06
C ALA A 85 7.37 13.38 5.18
N ILE A 86 7.45 12.50 4.17
CA ILE A 86 8.57 12.46 3.21
C ILE A 86 8.64 13.76 2.41
N HIS A 87 7.50 14.27 1.94
CA HIS A 87 7.43 15.55 1.24
C HIS A 87 7.86 16.73 2.13
N ARG A 88 7.61 16.66 3.45
CA ARG A 88 8.06 17.64 4.45
C ARG A 88 9.53 17.49 4.86
N GLY A 89 10.30 16.64 4.18
CA GLY A 89 11.75 16.50 4.36
C GLY A 89 12.17 15.27 5.15
N MET A 90 11.24 14.39 5.55
CA MET A 90 11.62 13.12 6.18
C MET A 90 12.34 12.22 5.16
N PRO A 91 13.54 11.69 5.48
CA PRO A 91 14.20 10.73 4.59
C PRO A 91 13.34 9.48 4.40
N ALA A 92 13.06 9.13 3.14
CA ALA A 92 12.20 7.98 2.80
C ALA A 92 12.70 6.66 3.41
N GLY A 93 14.03 6.49 3.54
CA GLY A 93 14.62 5.33 4.21
C GLY A 93 14.29 5.25 5.69
N PHE A 94 14.27 6.39 6.40
CA PHE A 94 13.90 6.43 7.81
C PHE A 94 12.41 6.14 8.00
N SER A 95 11.56 6.72 7.14
CA SER A 95 10.13 6.36 7.09
C SER A 95 9.92 4.86 6.84
N ALA A 96 10.70 4.25 5.93
CA ALA A 96 10.63 2.82 5.65
C ALA A 96 11.04 1.96 6.86
N LEU A 97 12.05 2.38 7.63
CA LEU A 97 12.46 1.68 8.87
C LEU A 97 11.36 1.73 9.93
N ILE A 98 10.76 2.90 10.18
CA ILE A 98 9.64 3.05 11.12
C ILE A 98 8.47 2.15 10.70
N VAL A 99 8.10 2.22 9.42
CA VAL A 99 7.03 1.39 8.85
C VAL A 99 7.36 -0.10 8.95
N GLY A 100 8.63 -0.47 8.75
CA GLY A 100 9.10 -1.84 8.86
C GLY A 100 8.91 -2.45 10.25
N LEU A 101 8.62 -1.65 11.27
CA LEU A 101 8.26 -2.13 12.61
C LEU A 101 6.80 -2.60 12.71
N GLN A 102 5.93 -2.29 11.74
CA GLN A 102 4.52 -2.71 11.78
C GLN A 102 4.34 -4.21 12.07
N PRO A 103 5.03 -5.15 11.39
CA PRO A 103 4.89 -6.58 11.68
C PRO A 103 5.30 -6.95 13.10
N LEU A 104 6.34 -6.29 13.65
CA LEU A 104 6.77 -6.50 15.03
C LEU A 104 5.71 -6.01 16.01
N ILE A 105 5.16 -4.81 15.79
CA ILE A 105 4.09 -4.25 16.62
C ILE A 105 2.86 -5.16 16.55
N THR A 106 2.47 -5.62 15.36
CA THR A 106 1.37 -6.57 15.19
C THR A 106 1.63 -7.87 15.95
N ALA A 107 2.84 -8.42 15.89
CA ALA A 107 3.19 -9.66 16.61
C ALA A 107 3.16 -9.52 18.14
N VAL A 108 3.37 -8.32 18.68
CA VAL A 108 3.30 -8.06 20.13
C VAL A 108 1.87 -7.83 20.61
N LEU A 109 1.00 -7.27 19.75
CA LEU A 109 -0.38 -6.93 20.10
C LEU A 109 -1.41 -8.04 19.81
N ALA A 110 -1.08 -8.98 18.92
CA ALA A 110 -1.94 -10.10 18.53
C ALA A 110 -1.80 -11.29 19.47
#